data_AF-A0A257Q9B2-F1
#
_entry.id   AF-A0A257Q9B2-F1
#
_cell.length_a   1.000
_cell.length_b   1.000
_cell.length_c   1.000
_cell.angle_alpha   90.00
_cell.angle_beta   90.00
_cell.angle_gamma   90.00
#
_symmetry.space_group_name_H-M   'P 1'
#
loop_
_entity.id
_entity.type
_entity.pdbx_description
1 polymer ?
#
loop_
_entity_poly.entity_id
_entity_poly.type
_entity_poly.pdbx_seq_one_letter_code
_entity_poly.pdbx_strand_id
1 'polypeptide(L)'
;MKISYINGICYRNDAISNSIRDEISWLSKDNDVRLYAYDCNFEDLPYTKVRAERDVIFDPHFQSSDLVVFHFGIFYPLFNLLPVAPRTTRRAAKR
;
A
#
# COMPACT_ATOMS: atom_id res chain seq x y z
N MET A 1 -5.21 7.02 -12.04
CA MET A 1 -5.59 7.40 -10.66
C MET A 1 -4.36 7.35 -9.76
N LYS A 2 -4.38 8.02 -8.61
CA LYS A 2 -3.39 7.83 -7.54
C LYS A 2 -3.87 6.74 -6.59
N ILE A 3 -3.11 5.67 -6.47
CA ILE A 3 -3.48 4.48 -5.69
C ILE A 3 -2.41 4.22 -4.65
N SER A 4 -2.76 4.40 -3.37
CA SER A 4 -1.87 4.01 -2.28
C SER A 4 -2.17 2.59 -1.84
N TYR A 5 -1.16 1.74 -1.86
CA TYR A 5 -1.24 0.36 -1.45
C TYR A 5 -0.52 0.19 -0.12
N ILE A 6 -1.20 -0.36 0.89
CA ILE A 6 -0.67 -0.49 2.26
C ILE A 6 -0.53 -1.96 2.60
N ASN A 7 0.68 -2.37 2.99
CA ASN A 7 0.96 -3.70 3.51
C ASN A 7 2.09 -3.64 4.57
N GLY A 8 2.20 -4.64 5.44
CA GLY A 8 3.26 -4.71 6.45
C GLY A 8 4.65 -4.95 5.84
N ILE A 9 4.83 -6.07 5.15
CA ILE A 9 6.08 -6.45 4.48
C ILE A 9 5.78 -7.12 3.13
N CYS A 10 6.62 -6.92 2.13
CA CYS A 10 6.50 -7.56 0.82
C CYS A 10 7.77 -8.35 0.46
N TYR A 11 7.72 -9.68 0.56
CA TYR A 11 8.87 -10.55 0.32
C TYR A 11 8.65 -11.58 -0.78
N ARG A 12 9.69 -11.86 -1.56
CA ARG A 12 9.76 -13.03 -2.45
C ARG A 12 9.45 -14.32 -1.67
N ASN A 13 8.75 -15.24 -2.33
CA ASN A 13 8.29 -16.53 -1.79
C ASN A 13 7.20 -16.46 -0.71
N ASP A 14 6.68 -15.27 -0.39
CA ASP A 14 5.44 -15.12 0.36
C ASP A 14 4.25 -15.02 -0.60
N ALA A 15 3.24 -15.88 -0.41
CA ALA A 15 2.10 -15.97 -1.32
C ALA A 15 1.30 -14.66 -1.39
N ILE A 16 1.14 -13.99 -0.24
CA ILE A 16 0.43 -12.72 -0.14
C ILE A 16 1.21 -11.63 -0.86
N SER A 17 2.51 -11.55 -0.61
CA SER A 17 3.41 -10.60 -1.26
C SER A 17 3.48 -10.78 -2.77
N ASN A 18 3.47 -12.02 -3.27
CA ASN A 18 3.41 -12.31 -4.70
C ASN A 18 2.09 -11.81 -5.31
N SER A 19 0.96 -12.05 -4.65
CA SER A 19 -0.33 -11.53 -5.13
C SER A 19 -0.38 -10.00 -5.14
N ILE A 20 0.21 -9.35 -4.13
CA ILE A 20 0.34 -7.89 -4.08
C ILE A 20 1.21 -7.39 -5.23
N ARG A 21 2.33 -8.06 -5.51
CA ARG A 21 3.22 -7.70 -6.62
C ARG A 21 2.49 -7.76 -7.96
N ASP A 22 1.77 -8.84 -8.23
CA ASP A 22 1.03 -9.02 -9.48
C ASP A 22 -0.05 -7.95 -9.66
N GLU A 23 -0.80 -7.65 -8.59
CA GLU A 23 -1.85 -6.64 -8.59
C GLU A 23 -1.28 -5.23 -8.80
N ILE A 24 -0.22 -4.86 -8.08
CA ILE A 24 0.45 -3.57 -8.27
C ILE A 24 1.02 -3.46 -9.69
N SER A 25 1.64 -4.52 -10.20
CA SER A 25 2.19 -4.55 -11.57
C SER A 25 1.11 -4.35 -12.62
N TRP A 26 -0.08 -4.93 -12.42
CA TRP A 26 -1.21 -4.73 -13.30
C TRP A 26 -1.79 -3.31 -13.19
N LEU A 27 -1.99 -2.80 -11.97
CA LEU A 27 -2.54 -1.46 -11.71
C LEU A 27 -1.62 -0.35 -12.22
N SER A 28 -0.30 -0.51 -12.10
CA SER A 28 0.71 0.49 -12.44
C SER A 28 0.81 0.79 -13.94
N LYS A 29 0.13 0.01 -14.80
CA LYS A 29 0.11 0.25 -16.25
C LYS A 29 -0.56 1.58 -16.61
N ASP A 30 -1.63 1.92 -15.90
CA ASP A 30 -2.49 3.08 -16.19
C ASP A 30 -2.67 4.01 -14.98
N ASN A 31 -2.01 3.72 -13.86
CA ASN A 31 -2.19 4.43 -12.60
C ASN A 31 -0.85 4.76 -11.94
N ASP A 32 -0.85 5.84 -11.16
CA ASP A 32 0.24 6.19 -10.24
C ASP A 32 0.03 5.40 -8.96
N VAL A 33 0.80 4.32 -8.78
CA VAL A 33 0.66 3.40 -7.66
C VAL A 33 1.88 3.54 -6.75
N ARG A 34 1.64 3.58 -5.44
CA ARG A 34 2.71 3.56 -4.43
C ARG A 34 2.43 2.53 -3.35
N LEU A 35 3.38 1.64 -3.14
CA LEU A 35 3.36 0.68 -2.04
C LEU A 35 4.05 1.29 -0.82
N TYR A 36 3.36 1.32 0.31
CA TYR A 36 3.94 1.62 1.61
C TYR A 36 4.04 0.33 2.43
N ALA A 37 5.26 0.01 2.85
CA ALA A 37 5.54 -1.14 3.70
C ALA A 37 6.76 -0.89 4.60
N TYR A 38 6.90 -1.64 5.68
CA TYR A 38 8.09 -1.57 6.53
C TYR A 38 9.31 -2.15 5.85
N ASP A 39 9.10 -3.18 5.03
CA ASP A 39 10.17 -3.74 4.23
C ASP A 39 9.65 -4.39 2.95
N CYS A 40 10.45 -4.32 1.89
CA CYS A 40 10.13 -4.90 0.59
C CYS A 40 11.42 -5.34 -0.10
N ASN A 41 11.46 -6.55 -0.65
CA ASN A 41 12.59 -7.06 -1.42
C ASN A 41 12.31 -7.25 -2.92
N PHE A 42 11.17 -6.77 -3.42
CA PHE A 42 10.89 -6.68 -4.86
C PHE A 42 11.46 -5.38 -5.42
N GLU A 43 12.31 -5.49 -6.44
CA GLU A 43 12.98 -4.34 -7.07
C GLU A 43 12.09 -3.62 -8.09
N ASP A 44 11.07 -4.31 -8.60
CA ASP A 44 10.15 -3.86 -9.62
C ASP A 44 8.91 -3.14 -9.07
N LEU A 45 8.74 -3.08 -7.75
CA LEU A 45 7.60 -2.42 -7.12
C LEU A 45 7.87 -0.95 -6.80
N PRO A 46 6.88 -0.05 -6.98
CA PRO A 46 6.97 1.37 -6.60
C PRO A 46 6.87 1.53 -5.08
N TYR A 47 7.90 1.07 -4.38
CA TYR A 47 7.95 0.90 -2.93
C TYR A 47 8.50 2.12 -2.21
N THR A 48 7.83 2.49 -1.12
CA THR A 48 8.27 3.49 -0.14
C THR A 48 8.37 2.84 1.24
N LYS A 49 9.58 2.84 1.79
CA LYS A 49 9.85 2.32 3.13
C LYS A 49 9.26 3.25 4.20
N VAL A 50 8.49 2.67 5.12
CA VAL A 50 7.93 3.39 6.27
C VAL A 50 8.41 2.79 7.59
N ARG A 51 8.40 3.60 8.64
CA ARG A 51 8.79 3.20 10.01
C ARG A 51 7.63 3.32 11.00
N ALA A 52 6.63 4.14 10.69
CA ALA A 52 5.41 4.30 11.46
C ALA A 52 4.28 4.85 10.58
N GLU A 53 3.05 4.84 11.09
CA GLU A 53 1.85 5.32 10.42
C GLU A 53 1.97 6.78 9.98
N ARG A 54 2.63 7.62 10.79
CA ARG A 54 2.86 9.04 10.47
C ARG A 54 3.61 9.24 9.15
N ASP A 55 4.47 8.31 8.76
CA ASP A 55 5.25 8.41 7.53
C ASP A 55 4.35 8.27 6.29
N VAL A 56 3.22 7.57 6.45
CA VAL A 56 2.18 7.45 5.42
C VAL A 56 1.20 8.61 5.49
N ILE A 57 0.73 8.97 6.71
CA ILE A 57 -0.29 10.01 6.90
C ILE A 57 0.13 11.33 6.26
N PHE A 58 1.40 11.72 6.38
CA PHE A 58 1.88 12.99 5.84
C PHE A 58 2.42 12.90 4.40
N ASP A 59 2.43 11.72 3.78
CA ASP A 59 2.90 11.58 2.39
C ASP A 59 1.91 12.25 1.41
N PRO A 60 2.37 13.16 0.53
CA PRO A 60 1.50 13.83 -0.44
C PRO A 60 0.78 12.89 -1.40
N HIS A 61 1.39 11.78 -1.80
CA HIS A 61 0.76 10.76 -2.64
C HIS A 61 -0.39 10.10 -1.88
N PHE A 62 -0.20 9.74 -0.61
CA PHE A 62 -1.28 9.19 0.23
C PHE A 62 -2.44 10.19 0.40
N GLN A 63 -2.13 11.44 0.73
CA GLN A 63 -3.14 12.49 0.93
C GLN A 63 -3.94 12.82 -0.36
N SER A 64 -3.32 12.65 -1.53
CA SER A 64 -3.96 12.88 -2.83
C SER A 64 -4.44 11.60 -3.53
N SER A 65 -4.49 10.47 -2.82
CA SER A 65 -4.91 9.20 -3.42
C SER A 65 -6.41 9.15 -3.69
N ASP A 66 -6.78 8.67 -4.87
CA ASP A 66 -8.17 8.40 -5.26
C ASP A 66 -8.69 7.09 -4.65
N LEU A 67 -7.77 6.14 -4.43
CA LEU A 67 -8.02 4.82 -3.85
C LEU A 67 -6.90 4.47 -2.86
N VAL A 68 -7.28 3.99 -1.67
CA VAL A 68 -6.34 3.33 -0.74
C VAL A 68 -6.74 1.87 -0.60
N VAL A 69 -5.81 0.98 -0.96
CA VAL A 69 -5.97 -0.47 -0.84
C VAL A 69 -5.20 -0.94 0.38
N PHE A 70 -5.89 -1.58 1.30
CA PHE A 70 -5.26 -2.27 2.42
C PHE A 70 -5.32 -3.78 2.15
N HIS A 71 -4.14 -4.39 1.99
CA HIS A 71 -4.03 -5.83 1.77
C HIS A 71 -3.51 -6.51 3.02
N PHE A 72 -4.29 -7.46 3.56
CA PHE A 72 -4.15 -7.93 4.93
C PHE A 72 -3.61 -9.35 4.99
N GLY A 73 -2.38 -9.55 5.47
CA GLY A 73 -1.83 -10.89 5.73
C GLY A 73 -1.68 -11.26 7.20
N ILE A 74 -1.31 -10.29 8.04
CA ILE A 74 -1.11 -10.43 9.51
C ILE A 74 -1.40 -9.05 10.13
N PHE A 75 -1.96 -8.97 11.34
CA PHE A 75 -2.20 -7.69 12.03
C PHE A 75 -0.88 -6.94 12.30
N TYR A 76 -0.82 -5.65 11.91
CA TYR A 76 0.38 -4.80 11.87
C TYR A 76 0.04 -3.30 12.01
N PRO A 77 0.74 -2.47 12.81
CA PRO A 77 0.31 -1.09 13.12
C PRO A 77 -0.21 -0.19 11.98
N LEU A 78 0.23 -0.37 10.72
CA LEU A 78 -0.35 0.30 9.55
C LEU A 78 -1.89 0.14 9.39
N PHE A 79 -2.53 -0.84 10.04
CA PHE A 79 -4.01 -0.90 10.12
C PHE A 79 -4.64 0.33 10.76
N ASN A 80 -3.93 1.02 11.64
CA ASN A 80 -4.40 2.24 12.28
C ASN A 80 -4.62 3.40 11.30
N LEU A 81 -4.22 3.24 10.03
CA LEU A 81 -4.48 4.19 8.95
C LEU A 81 -5.91 4.14 8.41
N LEU A 82 -6.63 3.03 8.58
CA LEU A 82 -7.98 2.85 8.03
C LEU A 82 -8.98 3.95 8.43
N PRO A 83 -9.01 4.44 9.70
CA PRO A 83 -9.88 5.53 10.11
C PRO A 83 -9.46 6.91 9.60
N VAL A 84 -8.20 7.09 9.20
CA VAL A 84 -7.61 8.39 8.83
C VAL A 84 -7.33 8.53 7.34
N ALA A 85 -7.74 7.56 6.52
CA ALA A 85 -7.71 7.69 5.07
C ALA A 85 -8.50 8.96 4.62
N PRO A 86 -8.04 9.69 3.58
CA PRO A 86 -8.69 10.94 3.19
C PRO A 86 -10.18 10.74 2.87
N ARG A 87 -11.01 11.71 3.27
CA ARG A 87 -12.48 11.58 3.20
C ARG A 87 -13.02 11.41 1.78
N THR A 88 -12.29 11.87 0.78
CA THR A 88 -12.65 11.80 -0.64
C THR A 88 -12.24 10.48 -1.29
N THR A 89 -11.43 9.66 -0.60
CA THR A 89 -10.85 8.43 -1.14
C THR A 89 -11.79 7.24 -0.94
N ARG A 90 -11.90 6.38 -1.96
CA ARG A 90 -12.53 5.07 -1.79
C ARG A 90 -11.58 4.16 -1.01
N ARG A 91 -12.13 3.36 -0.08
CA ARG A 91 -11.38 2.40 0.73
C ARG A 91 -11.75 0.99 0.29
N ALA A 92 -10.74 0.17 0.03
CA ALA A 92 -10.92 -1.26 -0.22
C ALA A 92 -10.09 -2.06 0.77
N ALA A 93 -10.73 -3.08 1.34
CA ALA A 93 -10.18 -3.98 2.34
C ALA A 93 -10.15 -5.39 1.73
N LYS A 94 -8.96 -5.98 1.57
CA LYS A 94 -8.79 -7.29 0.93
C LYS A 94 -8.12 -8.25 1.90
N ARG A 95 -8.79 -9.38 2.16
CA ARG A 95 -8.23 -10.52 2.89
C ARG A 95 -7.45 -11.42 1.95
#